data_AF-A0A7J4N7S5-F1
#
_entry.id   AF-A0A7J4N7S5-F1
#
_cell.length_a   1.000
_cell.length_b   1.000
_cell.length_c   1.000
_cell.angle_alpha   90.00
_cell.angle_beta   90.00
_cell.angle_gamma   90.00
#
_symmetry.space_group_name_H-M   'P 1'
#
loop_
_entity.id
_entity.type
_entity.pdbx_description
1 polymer ?
#
loop_
_entity_poly.entity_id
_entity_poly.type
_entity_poly.pdbx_seq_one_letter_code
_entity_poly.pdbx_strand_id
1 'polypeptide(L)'
;MEVDLVTLVNLLLCLAIVALGLLGYRRSKHTLPLMLAVVFALFGVSHLMILLGLFEDLEMVVFAIRVAGYALVIYLLYRYVQVLDIF
;
A
#
# COMPACT_ATOMS: atom_id res chain seq x y z
N MET A 1 -7.69 9.17 23.75
CA MET A 1 -7.72 8.42 22.49
C MET A 1 -6.82 7.21 22.70
N GLU A 2 -7.38 6.02 22.88
CA GLU A 2 -6.56 4.81 22.83
C GLU A 2 -6.03 4.71 21.40
N VAL A 3 -4.70 4.77 21.24
CA VAL A 3 -4.09 4.55 19.94
C VAL A 3 -4.40 3.10 19.57
N ASP A 4 -5.15 2.91 18.48
CA ASP A 4 -5.34 1.58 17.95
C ASP A 4 -3.98 1.02 17.50
N LEU A 5 -3.44 0.13 18.34
CA LEU A 5 -2.14 -0.47 18.15
C LEU A 5 -2.05 -1.20 16.80
N VAL A 6 -3.17 -1.76 16.33
CA VAL A 6 -3.24 -2.45 15.04
C VAL A 6 -3.02 -1.46 13.90
N THR A 7 -3.75 -0.35 13.88
CA THR A 7 -3.58 0.71 12.87
C THR A 7 -2.18 1.32 12.90
N LEU A 8 -1.60 1.54 14.09
CA LEU A 8 -0.24 2.04 14.22
C LEU A 8 0.80 1.08 13.63
N VAL A 9 0.73 -0.20 13.98
CA VAL A 9 1.64 -1.22 13.46
C VAL A 9 1.51 -1.34 11.93
N ASN A 10 0.27 -1.34 11.41
CA ASN A 10 0.04 -1.38 9.97
C ASN A 10 0.65 -0.17 9.25
N LEU A 11 0.56 1.04 9.83
CA LEU A 11 1.22 2.22 9.28
C LEU A 11 2.74 2.05 9.23
N LEU A 12 3.36 1.58 10.32
CA LEU A 12 4.81 1.36 10.38
C LEU A 12 5.27 0.33 9.34
N LEU A 13 4.53 -0.76 9.17
CA LEU A 13 4.81 -1.77 8.15
C LEU A 13 4.66 -1.21 6.74
N CYS A 14 3.63 -0.41 6.47
CA CYS A 14 3.47 0.27 5.19
C CYS A 14 4.67 1.17 4.88
N LEU A 15 5.13 1.96 5.85
CA LEU A 15 6.30 2.83 5.69
C LEU A 15 7.58 2.05 5.45
N ALA A 16 7.79 0.94 6.16
CA ALA A 16 8.93 0.06 5.94
C ALA A 16 8.94 -0.52 4.52
N ILE A 17 7.78 -0.97 4.02
CA ILE A 17 7.65 -1.52 2.67
C ILE A 17 7.85 -0.43 1.61
N VAL A 18 7.33 0.78 1.82
CA VAL A 18 7.58 1.94 0.94
C VAL A 18 9.08 2.24 0.87
N ALA A 19 9.77 2.29 2.02
CA ALA A 19 11.20 2.55 2.07
C ALA A 19 12.00 1.47 1.32
N LEU A 20 11.68 0.19 1.56
CA LEU A 20 12.31 -0.93 0.87
C LEU A 20 12.02 -0.95 -0.64
N GLY A 21 10.78 -0.66 -1.05
CA GLY A 21 10.40 -0.62 -2.46
C GLY A 21 11.08 0.52 -3.22
N LEU A 22 11.19 1.70 -2.60
CA LEU A 22 11.98 2.82 -3.14
C LEU A 22 13.47 2.47 -3.24
N LEU A 23 14.05 1.86 -2.20
CA LEU A 23 15.46 1.43 -2.22
C LEU A 23 15.69 0.36 -3.31
N GLY A 24 14.78 -0.60 -3.43
CA GLY A 24 14.81 -1.66 -4.44
C GLY A 24 14.74 -1.09 -5.86
N TYR A 25 13.87 -0.10 -6.09
CA TYR A 25 13.80 0.61 -7.38
C TYR A 25 15.11 1.34 -7.69
N ARG A 26 15.67 2.05 -6.72
CA ARG A 26 16.92 2.81 -6.92
C ARG A 26 18.10 1.91 -7.31
N ARG A 27 18.16 0.68 -6.76
CA ARG A 27 19.24 -0.28 -7.04
C ARG A 27 19.03 -1.09 -8.30
N SER A 28 17.80 -1.55 -8.55
CA SER A 28 17.52 -2.49 -9.64
C SER A 28 16.98 -1.83 -10.91
N LYS A 29 16.43 -0.61 -10.80
CA LYS A 29 15.64 0.08 -11.85
C LYS A 29 14.40 -0.71 -12.32
N HIS A 30 14.08 -1.84 -11.69
CA HIS A 30 12.86 -2.59 -11.97
C HIS A 30 11.64 -1.86 -11.42
N THR A 31 10.58 -1.79 -12.20
CA THR A 31 9.35 -1.07 -11.82
C THR A 31 8.54 -1.79 -10.74
N LEU A 32 8.74 -3.10 -10.55
CA LEU A 32 7.99 -3.92 -9.59
C LEU A 32 8.14 -3.43 -8.13
N PRO A 33 9.36 -3.26 -7.58
CA PRO A 33 9.54 -2.67 -6.25
C PRO A 33 8.90 -1.29 -6.07
N LEU A 34 8.93 -0.45 -7.12
CA LEU A 34 8.32 0.88 -7.09
C LEU A 34 6.79 0.80 -7.04
N MET A 35 6.19 -0.08 -7.85
CA MET A 35 4.74 -0.27 -7.87
C MET A 35 4.24 -0.84 -6.54
N LEU A 36 4.98 -1.75 -5.91
CA LEU A 36 4.69 -2.20 -4.55
C LEU A 36 4.77 -1.05 -3.53
N ALA A 37 5.79 -0.18 -3.63
CA ALA A 37 5.87 1.00 -2.78
C ALA A 37 4.64 1.90 -2.94
N VAL A 38 4.15 2.13 -4.17
CA VAL A 38 2.94 2.93 -4.41
C VAL A 38 1.70 2.31 -3.77
N VAL A 39 1.52 0.99 -3.90
CA VAL A 39 0.42 0.26 -3.25
C VAL A 39 0.45 0.47 -1.74
N PHE A 40 1.60 0.21 -1.11
CA PHE A 40 1.71 0.33 0.35
C PHE A 40 1.67 1.79 0.83
N ALA A 41 2.01 2.76 -0.02
CA ALA A 41 1.79 4.17 0.27
C ALA A 41 0.29 4.50 0.36
N LEU A 42 -0.54 3.97 -0.55
CA LEU A 42 -2.01 4.14 -0.48
C LEU A 42 -2.57 3.55 0.82
N PHE A 43 -2.17 2.31 1.16
CA PHE A 43 -2.57 1.72 2.43
C PHE A 43 -2.07 2.54 3.62
N GLY A 44 -0.83 3.02 3.60
CA GLY A 44 -0.26 3.89 4.63
C GLY A 44 -1.06 5.18 4.82
N VAL A 45 -1.46 5.85 3.73
CA VAL A 45 -2.34 7.03 3.79
C VAL A 45 -3.66 6.69 4.47
N SER A 46 -4.27 5.54 4.14
CA SER A 46 -5.52 5.12 4.76
C SER A 46 -5.39 4.92 6.29
N HIS A 47 -4.28 4.34 6.78
CA HIS A 47 -4.03 4.17 8.21
C HIS A 47 -3.70 5.49 8.91
N LEU A 48 -2.98 6.39 8.23
CA LEU A 48 -2.69 7.71 8.75
C LEU A 48 -3.98 8.52 8.95
N MET A 49 -4.92 8.46 8.01
CA MET A 49 -6.23 9.12 8.14
C MET A 49 -7.01 8.60 9.35
N ILE A 50 -6.97 7.29 9.60
CA ILE A 50 -7.62 6.68 10.77
C ILE A 50 -6.97 7.18 12.08
N LEU A 51 -5.64 7.19 12.18
CA LEU A 51 -4.94 7.67 13.39
C LEU A 51 -5.16 9.16 13.66
N LEU A 52 -5.35 9.95 12.61
CA LEU A 52 -5.67 11.38 12.72
C LEU A 52 -7.14 11.65 13.08
N GLY A 53 -7.96 10.61 13.25
CA GLY A 53 -9.39 10.75 13.56
C GLY A 53 -10.24 11.22 12.37
N LEU A 54 -9.70 11.17 11.15
CA LEU A 54 -10.40 11.63 9.93
C LEU A 54 -11.35 10.58 9.35
N PHE A 55 -11.42 9.40 9.95
CA PHE A 55 -12.19 8.28 9.41
C PHE A 55 -13.70 8.54 9.41
N GLU A 56 -14.24 9.17 10.45
CA GLU A 56 -15.68 9.43 10.56
C GLU A 56 -16.21 10.30 9.43
N ASP A 57 -15.44 11.33 9.02
CA ASP A 57 -15.83 12.24 7.94
C ASP A 57 -15.47 11.70 6.54
N LEU A 58 -14.44 10.86 6.44
CA LEU A 58 -13.82 10.45 5.18
C LEU A 58 -13.84 8.93 4.96
N GLU A 59 -14.78 8.21 5.58
CA GLU A 59 -14.90 6.75 5.49
C GLU A 59 -14.88 6.27 4.03
N MET A 60 -15.68 6.90 3.16
CA MET A 60 -15.77 6.55 1.74
C MET A 60 -14.44 6.79 1.00
N VAL A 61 -13.68 7.82 1.39
CA VAL A 61 -12.35 8.10 0.80
C VAL A 61 -11.35 7.05 1.26
N VAL A 62 -11.32 6.72 2.55
CA VAL A 62 -10.46 5.65 3.10
C VAL A 62 -10.77 4.31 2.43
N PHE A 63 -12.06 4.00 2.24
CA PHE A 63 -12.49 2.81 1.52
C PHE A 63 -12.02 2.81 0.06
N ALA A 64 -12.23 3.91 -0.68
CA ALA A 64 -11.81 4.03 -2.08
C ALA A 64 -10.29 3.86 -2.26
N ILE A 65 -9.49 4.45 -1.35
CA ILE A 65 -8.02 4.30 -1.34
C ILE A 65 -7.63 2.82 -1.18
N ARG A 66 -8.29 2.09 -0.26
CA ARG A 66 -8.03 0.67 -0.03
C ARG A 66 -8.41 -0.18 -1.24
N VAL A 67 -9.58 0.08 -1.85
CA VAL A 67 -10.01 -0.61 -3.07
C VAL A 67 -9.00 -0.39 -4.20
N ALA A 68 -8.53 0.85 -4.40
CA ALA A 68 -7.49 1.15 -5.38
C ALA A 68 -6.18 0.42 -5.07
N GLY A 69 -5.77 0.36 -3.81
CA GLY A 69 -4.60 -0.41 -3.36
C GLY A 69 -4.72 -1.89 -3.70
N TYR A 70 -5.85 -2.54 -3.37
CA TYR A 70 -6.08 -3.94 -3.71
C TYR A 70 -6.16 -4.19 -5.22
N ALA A 71 -6.79 -3.30 -5.98
CA ALA A 71 -6.85 -3.41 -7.44
C ALA A 71 -5.44 -3.36 -8.06
N LEU A 72 -4.56 -2.51 -7.55
CA LEU A 72 -3.16 -2.45 -7.99
C LEU A 72 -2.38 -3.71 -7.63
N VAL A 73 -2.61 -4.32 -6.46
CA VAL A 73 -2.02 -5.62 -6.11
C VAL A 73 -2.49 -6.71 -7.09
N ILE A 74 -3.79 -6.78 -7.36
CA ILE A 74 -4.36 -7.75 -8.30
C ILE A 74 -3.74 -7.55 -9.69
N TYR A 75 -3.64 -6.30 -10.17
CA TYR A 75 -3.00 -5.97 -11.44
C TYR A 75 -1.52 -6.41 -11.48
N LEU A 76 -0.76 -6.15 -10.41
CA LEU A 76 0.63 -6.56 -10.30
C LEU A 76 0.81 -8.07 -10.36
N LEU A 77 -0.02 -8.81 -9.61
CA LEU A 77 0.00 -10.27 -9.61
C LEU A 77 -0.43 -10.83 -10.96
N TYR A 78 -1.48 -10.29 -11.56
CA TYR A 78 -1.93 -10.69 -12.90
C TYR A 78 -0.81 -10.51 -13.93
N ARG A 79 -0.15 -9.35 -13.94
CA ARG A 79 0.99 -9.09 -14.82
C ARG A 79 2.15 -10.03 -14.55
N TYR A 80 2.45 -10.33 -13.29
CA TYR A 80 3.52 -11.26 -12.93
C TYR A 80 3.22 -12.68 -13.40
N VAL A 81 1.98 -13.15 -13.25
CA VAL A 81 1.52 -14.46 -13.73
C VAL A 81 1.55 -14.55 -15.25
N GLN A 82 1.12 -13.50 -15.96
CA GLN A 82 1.21 -13.45 -17.43
C GLN A 82 2.65 -13.57 -17.95
N VAL A 83 3.63 -13.00 -17.24
CA VAL A 83 5.05 -13.08 -17.62
C VAL A 83 5.60 -14.50 -17.44
N LEU A 84 5.00 -15.32 -16.59
CA LEU A 84 5.47 -16.68 -16.29
C LEU A 84 4.87 -17.76 -17.22
N ASP A 85 4.07 -17.39 -18.22
CA ASP A 85 3.38 -18.32 -19.14
C ASP A 85 2.68 -19.49 -18.41
N ILE A 86 2.08 -19.23 -17.23
CA ILE A 86 1.38 -20.27 -16.44
C ILE A 86 -0.02 -20.60 -17.05
N PHE A 87 -0.37 -20.01 -18.19
CA PHE A 87 -1.63 -20.26 -18.91
C PHE A 87 -1.42 -20.27 -20.41
#